data_AF-A0A0F2L2Z1-F1
#
_entry.id   AF-A0A0F2L2Z1-F1
#
_cell.length_a   1.000
_cell.length_b   1.000
_cell.length_c   1.000
_cell.angle_alpha   90.00
_cell.angle_beta   90.00
_cell.angle_gamma   90.00
#
_symmetry.space_group_name_H-M   'P 1'
#
loop_
_entity.id
_entity.type
_entity.pdbx_description
1 polymer ?
#
loop_
_entity_poly.entity_id
_entity_poly.type
_entity_poly.pdbx_seq_one_letter_code
_entity_poly.pdbx_strand_id
1 'polypeptide(L)'
;SVQSARQSWEIEKAKLRRYLLILERIQDRYSKDLKEVELRRSMGLMDDDTYNKLKSDIQKKLDNISNKLKELNAKYQELESTINQHYKRLLATTVTPEVSKLKLSLAKLEELYRDGKISKEMYEKLKAEIEEVIS
;
A
#
# COMPACT_ATOMS: atom_id res chain seq x y z
N SER A 1 -19.70 -11.26 -11.97
CA SER A 1 -18.96 -11.14 -13.26
C SER A 1 -17.52 -10.74 -12.98
N VAL A 2 -16.60 -10.85 -13.94
CA VAL A 2 -15.19 -10.44 -13.75
C VAL A 2 -15.07 -8.96 -13.33
N GLN A 3 -15.95 -8.10 -13.87
CA GLN A 3 -16.05 -6.69 -13.47
C GLN A 3 -16.48 -6.50 -12.01
N SER A 4 -17.47 -7.25 -11.52
CA SER A 4 -17.90 -7.14 -10.12
C SER A 4 -16.81 -7.61 -9.15
N ALA A 5 -16.08 -8.67 -9.49
CA ALA A 5 -14.94 -9.14 -8.70
C ALA A 5 -13.81 -8.11 -8.63
N ARG A 6 -13.53 -7.41 -9.75
CA ARG A 6 -12.53 -6.32 -9.78
C ARG A 6 -12.95 -5.13 -8.93
N GLN A 7 -14.21 -4.71 -9.00
CA GLN A 7 -14.72 -3.63 -8.15
C GLN A 7 -14.64 -3.99 -6.67
N SER A 8 -15.04 -5.21 -6.29
CA SER A 8 -14.89 -5.69 -4.92
C SER A 8 -13.43 -5.70 -4.47
N TRP A 9 -12.50 -6.13 -5.33
CA TRP A 9 -11.06 -6.08 -5.03
C TRP A 9 -10.56 -4.66 -4.79
N GLU A 10 -10.92 -3.69 -5.63
CA GLU A 10 -10.49 -2.28 -5.45
C GLU A 10 -11.01 -1.69 -4.12
N ILE A 11 -12.23 -2.05 -3.72
CA ILE A 11 -12.81 -1.63 -2.43
C ILE A 11 -12.02 -2.23 -1.27
N GLU A 12 -11.75 -3.55 -1.30
CA GLU A 12 -10.98 -4.22 -0.25
C GLU A 12 -9.52 -3.75 -0.21
N LYS A 13 -8.91 -3.49 -1.38
CA LYS A 13 -7.58 -2.89 -1.53
C LYS A 13 -7.52 -1.53 -0.85
N ALA A 14 -8.52 -0.67 -1.07
CA ALA A 14 -8.59 0.65 -0.44
C ALA A 14 -8.72 0.54 1.09
N LYS A 15 -9.53 -0.40 1.60
CA LYS A 15 -9.64 -0.68 3.05
C LYS A 15 -8.31 -1.13 3.63
N LEU A 16 -7.64 -2.10 2.99
CA LEU A 16 -6.32 -2.60 3.43
C LEU A 16 -5.27 -1.49 3.48
N ARG A 17 -5.20 -0.65 2.43
CA ARG A 17 -4.30 0.52 2.41
C ARG A 17 -4.59 1.49 3.56
N ARG A 18 -5.87 1.73 3.88
CA ARG A 18 -6.24 2.57 5.03
C ARG A 18 -5.77 1.97 6.36
N TYR A 19 -5.89 0.65 6.54
CA TYR A 19 -5.40 -0.01 7.75
C TYR A 19 -3.87 0.05 7.87
N LEU A 20 -3.15 -0.14 6.77
CA LEU A 20 -1.70 0.03 6.72
C LEU A 20 -1.28 1.44 7.16
N LEU A 21 -1.91 2.48 6.60
CA LEU A 21 -1.65 3.88 6.98
C LEU A 21 -1.93 4.15 8.47
N ILE A 22 -2.97 3.54 9.04
CA ILE A 22 -3.25 3.69 10.48
C ILE A 22 -2.14 3.05 11.30
N LEU A 23 -1.72 1.84 10.95
CA LEU A 23 -0.66 1.13 11.67
C LEU A 23 0.69 1.86 11.57
N GLU A 24 1.04 2.40 10.40
CA GLU A 24 2.23 3.23 10.19
C GLU A 24 2.21 4.48 11.10
N ARG A 25 1.07 5.18 11.18
CA ARG A 25 0.93 6.33 12.08
C ARG A 25 1.08 5.96 13.56
N ILE A 26 0.61 4.78 13.96
CA ILE A 26 0.78 4.30 15.33
C ILE A 26 2.25 3.96 15.59
N GLN A 27 2.93 3.33 14.64
CA GLN A 27 4.38 3.06 14.72
C GLN A 27 5.18 4.36 14.86
N ASP A 28 4.88 5.36 14.03
CA ASP A 28 5.52 6.68 14.09
C ASP A 28 5.32 7.36 15.44
N ARG A 29 4.11 7.25 16.01
CA ARG A 29 3.81 7.78 17.35
C ARG A 29 4.69 7.12 18.40
N TYR A 30 4.71 5.79 18.46
CA TYR A 30 5.55 5.10 19.44
C TYR A 30 7.05 5.36 19.24
N SER A 31 7.50 5.56 18.01
CA SER A 31 8.89 5.96 17.72
C SER A 31 9.19 7.36 18.28
N LYS A 32 8.24 8.30 18.17
CA LYS A 32 8.37 9.63 18.79
C LYS A 32 8.34 9.56 20.31
N ASP A 33 7.44 8.75 20.88
CA ASP A 33 7.35 8.54 22.33
C ASP A 33 8.68 7.98 22.87
N LEU A 34 9.30 7.02 22.17
CA LEU A 34 10.60 6.48 22.54
C LEU A 34 11.69 7.57 22.56
N LYS A 35 11.76 8.39 21.51
CA LYS A 35 12.71 9.51 21.43
C LYS A 35 12.50 10.52 22.56
N GLU A 36 11.25 10.79 22.91
CA GLU A 36 10.93 11.69 24.02
C GLU A 36 11.41 11.12 25.36
N VAL A 37 11.21 9.82 25.59
CA VAL A 37 11.70 9.13 26.80
C VAL A 37 13.22 9.16 26.89
N GLU A 38 13.91 8.92 25.77
CA GLU A 38 15.37 9.02 25.68
C GLU A 38 15.87 10.44 25.96
N LEU A 39 15.19 11.47 25.44
CA LEU A 39 15.52 12.88 25.68
C LEU A 39 15.33 13.27 27.15
N ARG A 40 14.20 12.88 27.76
CA ARG A 40 13.93 13.14 29.18
C ARG A 40 14.98 12.47 30.07
N ARG A 41 15.44 11.26 29.73
CA ARG A 41 16.54 10.59 30.45
C ARG A 41 17.87 11.33 30.28
N SER A 42 18.21 11.76 29.06
CA SER A 42 19.48 12.49 28.81
C SER A 42 19.53 13.86 29.50
N MET A 43 18.37 14.49 29.73
CA MET A 43 18.25 15.72 30.52
C MET A 43 18.28 15.48 32.04
N GLY A 44 18.39 14.23 32.50
CA GLY A 44 18.35 13.88 33.93
C GLY A 44 16.96 14.03 34.57
N LEU A 45 15.90 14.17 33.76
CA LEU A 45 14.51 14.33 34.23
C LEU A 45 13.83 12.98 34.54
N MET A 46 14.57 11.89 34.44
CA MET A 46 14.09 10.52 34.63
C MET A 46 15.19 9.66 35.22
N ASP A 47 14.84 8.85 36.23
CA ASP A 47 15.73 7.85 36.79
C ASP A 47 15.84 6.61 35.89
N ASP A 48 16.84 5.76 36.14
CA ASP A 48 17.12 4.59 35.31
C ASP A 48 16.03 3.52 35.37
N ASP A 49 15.37 3.31 36.50
CA ASP A 49 14.34 2.28 36.63
C ASP A 49 13.09 2.67 35.85
N THR A 50 12.63 3.92 36.00
CA THR A 50 11.51 4.45 35.22
C THR A 50 11.81 4.46 33.72
N TYR A 51 13.02 4.87 33.32
CA TYR A 51 13.45 4.85 31.92
C TYR A 51 13.44 3.45 31.32
N ASN A 52 14.05 2.47 31.99
CA ASN A 52 14.18 1.12 31.47
C ASN A 52 12.82 0.44 31.32
N LYS A 53 11.90 0.63 32.28
CA LYS A 53 10.52 0.12 32.20
C LYS A 53 9.79 0.72 31.00
N LEU A 54 9.79 2.04 30.89
CA LEU A 54 9.06 2.75 29.85
C LEU A 54 9.61 2.46 28.46
N LYS A 55 10.94 2.42 28.32
CA LYS A 55 11.64 2.01 27.08
C LYS A 55 11.26 0.60 26.67
N SER A 56 11.34 -0.37 27.60
CA SER A 56 10.97 -1.77 27.32
C SER A 56 9.52 -1.87 26.84
N ASP A 57 8.59 -1.18 27.48
CA ASP A 57 7.17 -1.23 27.12
C ASP A 57 6.89 -0.60 25.76
N ILE A 58 7.50 0.55 25.46
CA ILE A 58 7.38 1.19 24.15
C ILE A 58 8.01 0.31 23.07
N GLN A 59 9.19 -0.28 23.32
CA GLN A 59 9.87 -1.16 22.38
C GLN A 59 9.04 -2.40 22.06
N LYS A 60 8.46 -3.06 23.07
CA LYS A 60 7.56 -4.21 22.86
C LYS A 60 6.36 -3.85 21.97
N LYS A 61 5.78 -2.66 22.18
CA LYS A 61 4.66 -2.17 21.35
C LYS A 61 5.10 -1.87 19.92
N LEU A 62 6.27 -1.27 19.73
CA LEU A 62 6.89 -1.03 18.41
C LEU A 62 7.12 -2.35 17.67
N ASP A 63 7.75 -3.32 18.31
CA ASP A 63 8.07 -4.60 17.70
C ASP A 63 6.80 -5.33 17.26
N ASN A 64 5.76 -5.34 18.11
CA ASN A 64 4.46 -5.93 17.78
C ASN A 64 3.80 -5.26 16.56
N ILE A 65 3.78 -3.92 16.52
CA ILE A 65 3.19 -3.18 15.38
C ILE A 65 4.01 -3.38 14.11
N SER A 66 5.34 -3.36 14.21
CA SER A 66 6.24 -3.58 13.08
C SER A 66 6.05 -4.98 12.48
N ASN A 67 5.91 -6.01 13.31
CA ASN A 67 5.63 -7.37 12.86
C ASN A 67 4.27 -7.45 12.14
N LYS A 68 3.22 -6.85 12.72
CA LYS A 68 1.89 -6.81 12.08
C LYS A 68 1.90 -6.07 10.74
N LEU A 69 2.61 -4.96 10.65
CA LEU A 69 2.80 -4.22 9.40
C LEU A 69 3.50 -5.08 8.35
N LYS A 70 4.57 -5.76 8.73
CA LYS A 70 5.32 -6.65 7.84
C LYS A 70 4.44 -7.79 7.31
N GLU A 71 3.70 -8.46 8.18
CA GLU A 71 2.78 -9.53 7.80
C GLU A 71 1.65 -9.05 6.88
N LEU A 72 1.05 -7.90 7.20
CA LEU A 72 -0.05 -7.34 6.41
C LEU A 72 0.44 -6.90 5.02
N ASN A 73 1.61 -6.28 4.93
CA ASN A 73 2.22 -5.90 3.65
C ASN A 73 2.57 -7.13 2.80
N ALA A 74 3.13 -8.18 3.41
CA ALA A 74 3.46 -9.41 2.68
C ALA A 74 2.20 -10.07 2.08
N LYS A 75 1.14 -10.22 2.89
CA LYS A 75 -0.14 -10.78 2.42
C LYS A 75 -0.80 -9.91 1.35
N TYR A 76 -0.73 -8.59 1.50
CA TYR A 76 -1.25 -7.66 0.52
C TYR A 76 -0.52 -7.79 -0.83
N GLN A 77 0.81 -7.84 -0.82
CA GLN A 77 1.63 -8.02 -2.02
C GLN A 77 1.33 -9.36 -2.72
N GLU A 78 1.16 -10.43 -1.96
CA GLU A 78 0.80 -11.76 -2.48
C GLU A 78 -0.56 -11.75 -3.18
N LEU A 79 -1.58 -11.16 -2.54
CA LEU A 79 -2.91 -11.00 -3.10
C LEU A 79 -2.89 -10.16 -4.38
N GLU A 80 -2.21 -9.01 -4.36
CA GLU A 80 -2.09 -8.12 -5.52
C GLU A 80 -1.39 -8.82 -6.69
N SER A 81 -0.31 -9.55 -6.44
CA SER A 81 0.40 -10.34 -7.45
C SER A 81 -0.50 -11.41 -8.08
N THR A 82 -1.20 -12.17 -7.25
CA THR A 82 -2.08 -13.27 -7.68
C THR A 82 -3.22 -12.74 -8.55
N ILE A 83 -3.89 -11.68 -8.11
CA ILE A 83 -5.01 -11.07 -8.84
C ILE A 83 -4.53 -10.48 -10.17
N ASN A 84 -3.38 -9.80 -10.19
CA ASN A 84 -2.79 -9.26 -11.41
C ASN A 84 -2.41 -10.36 -12.41
N GLN A 85 -1.89 -11.49 -11.95
CA GLN A 85 -1.60 -12.65 -12.82
C GLN A 85 -2.87 -13.21 -13.44
N HIS A 86 -3.93 -13.42 -12.65
CA HIS A 86 -5.22 -13.90 -13.17
C HIS A 86 -5.82 -12.92 -14.17
N TYR A 87 -5.73 -11.62 -13.90
CA TYR A 87 -6.22 -10.59 -14.82
C TYR A 87 -5.45 -10.60 -16.15
N LYS A 88 -4.11 -10.69 -16.11
CA LYS A 88 -3.28 -10.81 -17.32
C LYS A 88 -3.65 -12.05 -18.15
N ARG A 89 -3.86 -13.20 -17.50
CA ARG A 89 -4.28 -14.44 -18.19
C ARG A 89 -5.65 -14.29 -18.86
N LEU A 90 -6.63 -13.69 -18.17
CA LEU A 90 -7.96 -13.41 -18.73
C LEU A 90 -7.90 -12.47 -19.94
N LEU A 91 -7.08 -11.43 -19.90
CA LEU A 91 -6.91 -10.50 -21.03
C LEU A 91 -6.24 -11.16 -22.25
N ALA A 92 -5.33 -12.10 -22.02
CA ALA A 92 -4.65 -12.83 -23.10
C ALA A 92 -5.58 -13.82 -23.81
N THR A 93 -6.62 -14.33 -23.15
CA THR A 93 -7.55 -15.31 -23.72
C THR A 93 -8.82 -14.71 -24.31
N THR A 94 -9.10 -13.41 -24.10
CA THR A 94 -10.41 -12.80 -24.45
C THR A 94 -10.39 -11.76 -25.57
N VAL A 95 -9.22 -11.34 -26.08
CA VAL A 95 -9.14 -10.32 -27.13
C VAL A 95 -7.97 -10.57 -28.08
N THR A 96 -8.08 -10.12 -29.33
CA THR A 96 -7.00 -10.18 -30.32
C THR A 96 -5.69 -9.58 -29.77
N PRO A 97 -4.50 -10.09 -30.15
CA PRO A 97 -3.22 -9.77 -29.51
C PRO A 97 -2.89 -8.28 -29.39
N GLU A 98 -3.34 -7.46 -30.34
CA GLU A 98 -3.16 -6.01 -30.34
C GLU A 98 -4.01 -5.31 -29.27
N VAL A 99 -5.27 -5.72 -29.12
CA VAL A 99 -6.17 -5.16 -28.09
C VAL A 99 -5.73 -5.59 -26.69
N SER A 100 -5.19 -6.80 -26.53
CA SER A 100 -4.63 -7.25 -25.24
C SER A 100 -3.42 -6.42 -24.82
N LYS A 101 -2.55 -6.00 -25.76
CA LYS A 101 -1.44 -5.08 -25.48
C LYS A 101 -1.94 -3.70 -25.07
N LEU A 102 -2.94 -3.17 -25.77
CA LEU A 102 -3.55 -1.86 -25.46
C LEU A 102 -4.23 -1.86 -24.08
N LYS A 103 -4.97 -2.93 -23.73
CA LYS A 103 -5.55 -3.10 -22.39
C LYS A 103 -4.49 -3.22 -21.29
N LEU A 104 -3.35 -3.86 -21.57
CA LEU A 104 -2.21 -3.93 -20.66
C LEU A 104 -1.58 -2.54 -20.44
N SER A 105 -1.41 -1.76 -21.51
CA SER A 105 -0.93 -0.38 -21.43
C SER A 105 -1.87 0.49 -20.59
N LEU A 106 -3.19 0.33 -20.76
CA LEU A 106 -4.20 1.04 -19.96
C LEU A 106 -4.10 0.69 -18.47
N ALA A 107 -3.97 -0.60 -18.14
CA ALA A 107 -3.83 -1.05 -16.75
C ALA A 107 -2.56 -0.48 -16.07
N LYS A 108 -1.46 -0.40 -16.82
CA LYS A 108 -0.19 0.17 -16.35
C LYS A 108 -0.28 1.69 -16.16
N LEU A 109 -1.02 2.37 -17.04
CA LEU A 109 -1.30 3.80 -16.94
C LEU A 109 -2.13 4.11 -15.67
N GLU A 110 -3.16 3.31 -15.37
CA GLU A 110 -3.95 3.45 -14.13
C GLU A 110 -3.09 3.26 -12.88
N GLU A 111 -2.14 2.32 -12.89
CA GLU A 111 -1.21 2.08 -11.79
C GLU A 111 -0.30 3.30 -11.55
N LEU A 112 0.31 3.84 -12.62
CA LEU A 112 1.15 5.04 -12.53
C LEU A 112 0.38 6.27 -12.02
N TYR A 113 -0.88 6.43 -12.40
CA TYR A 113 -1.73 7.50 -11.89
C TYR A 113 -2.07 7.32 -10.42
N ARG A 114 -2.45 6.10 -10.00
CA ARG A 114 -2.74 5.77 -8.59
C ARG A 114 -1.53 5.95 -7.67
N ASP A 115 -0.32 5.71 -8.19
CA ASP A 115 0.93 5.90 -7.48
C ASP A 115 1.41 7.36 -7.49
N GLY A 116 0.66 8.28 -8.10
CA GLY A 116 0.99 9.70 -8.18
C GLY A 116 2.19 10.02 -9.09
N LYS A 117 2.63 9.07 -9.92
CA LYS A 117 3.78 9.22 -10.82
C LYS A 117 3.47 10.01 -12.08
N ILE A 118 2.18 10.15 -12.43
CA ILE A 118 1.70 10.94 -13.56
C ILE A 118 0.55 11.85 -13.13
N SER A 119 0.46 13.03 -13.75
CA SER A 119 -0.62 13.99 -13.48
C SER A 119 -1.95 13.50 -14.05
N LYS A 120 -3.06 14.04 -13.51
CA LYS A 120 -4.42 13.72 -14.00
C LYS A 120 -4.60 14.06 -15.47
N GLU A 121 -4.08 15.20 -15.93
CA GLU A 121 -4.09 15.58 -17.35
C GLU A 121 -3.34 14.57 -18.23
N MET A 122 -2.15 14.13 -17.80
CA MET A 122 -1.36 13.15 -18.54
C MET A 122 -2.07 11.80 -18.61
N TYR A 123 -2.69 11.39 -17.50
CA TYR A 123 -3.48 10.17 -17.42
C TYR A 123 -4.69 10.22 -18.37
N GLU A 124 -5.49 11.28 -18.34
CA GLU A 124 -6.70 11.38 -19.17
C GLU A 124 -6.36 11.45 -20.66
N LYS A 125 -5.27 12.16 -21.03
CA LYS A 125 -4.80 12.21 -22.42
C LYS A 125 -4.38 10.84 -22.95
N LEU A 126 -3.50 10.15 -22.22
CA LEU A 126 -3.02 8.82 -22.62
C LEU A 126 -4.12 7.75 -22.58
N LYS A 127 -5.07 7.88 -21.65
CA LYS A 127 -6.25 7.03 -21.60
C LYS A 127 -7.12 7.22 -22.84
N ALA A 128 -7.40 8.46 -23.23
CA ALA A 128 -8.20 8.77 -24.41
C ALA A 128 -7.55 8.23 -25.69
N GLU A 129 -6.23 8.40 -25.87
CA GLU A 129 -5.50 7.86 -27.03
C GLU A 129 -5.57 6.32 -27.10
N ILE A 130 -5.48 5.62 -25.96
CA ILE A 130 -5.57 4.15 -25.94
C ILE A 130 -7.02 3.69 -26.16
N GLU A 131 -8.01 4.39 -25.60
CA GLU A 131 -9.43 4.06 -25.80
C GLU A 131 -9.88 4.30 -27.25
N GLU A 132 -9.38 5.35 -27.91
CA GLU A 132 -9.64 5.65 -29.32
C GLU A 132 -9.13 4.54 -30.26
N VAL A 133 -8.00 3.91 -29.91
CA VAL A 133 -7.42 2.80 -30.69
C VAL A 133 -8.10 1.45 -30.40
N ILE A 134 -8.79 1.32 -29.26
CA ILE A 134 -9.54 0.11 -28.89
C ILE A 134 -10.97 0.13 -29.46
N SER A 135 -11.53 1.32 -29.74
CA SER A 135 -12.87 1.51 -30.32
C SER A 135 -12.95 1.09 -31.78
#